data_AF-A0A1E4RBK5-F1
#
_entry.id   AF-A0A1E4RBK5-F1
#
_cell.length_a   1.000
_cell.length_b   1.000
_cell.length_c   1.000
_cell.angle_alpha   90.00
_cell.angle_beta   90.00
_cell.angle_gamma   90.00
#
_symmetry.space_group_name_H-M   'P 1'
#
loop_
_entity.id
_entity.type
_entity.pdbx_description
1 polymer ?
#
loop_
_entity_poly.entity_id
_entity_poly.type
_entity_poly.pdbx_seq_one_letter_code
_entity_poly.pdbx_strand_id
1 'polypeptide(L)'
;MLVDKNTTDEKLNTVISFTDTDIDKQNAANVITSIISPSGKEVKVTGDVDEAMKYAIRNTEEHIELDPKASRRLFYKLNICLLPLICLLYCFQFMDKLSNSYASILGLRDPKIGLNMVGDQYSWTGSAFYLGYLFFEFPTSLLLQRFPVITTTSIFIIIWGFVLAMGLVCGSHGSQSGYAGFIFIRTIQGGLESIITPAFTLYTGFWYKKDEVFLITSLWFASNGLGTILGSGAVAHSVFQHRESYDLAPWKLVFIITGVLTIGLGIAMFFYLPNTPAQAWFLNDEEKKMVVERLRETNQGFGNKHFKIHQFKEAFLDVKTWLFFIFAFCNNIPNGGLTNFGSILLNEDLDYSTGKALLMQMPLGAVEIVGCVLFAYCYKFYQKRLFWATLGTAITLASQCMLAFLKNNKVQLAGYTLYSLGPIGFICVLSCIGSNVLGTTKKQTTNAIYLISYCVGNLVGPQTFKASESPDYPSAKLAIVICGAISLVTLIVLWVYLEWENKRRDKNQTELHIENIEFADLTDKENPYFRYVI
;
A
#
# COMPACT_ATOMS: atom_id res chain seq x y z
N MET A 1 73.41 4.97 -7.15
CA MET A 1 72.33 5.81 -6.61
C MET A 1 71.12 4.92 -6.41
N LEU A 2 70.76 4.72 -5.15
CA LEU A 2 69.55 4.06 -4.67
C LEU A 2 68.30 4.75 -5.23
N VAL A 3 67.32 3.98 -5.71
CA VAL A 3 65.90 4.07 -5.29
C VAL A 3 65.25 2.70 -5.54
N ASP A 4 65.13 1.92 -4.48
CA ASP A 4 64.06 0.94 -4.31
C ASP A 4 62.72 1.66 -4.23
N LYS A 5 61.69 1.13 -4.89
CA LYS A 5 60.32 1.13 -4.37
C LYS A 5 59.49 0.07 -5.08
N ASN A 6 59.54 -1.11 -4.45
CA ASN A 6 58.56 -2.19 -4.47
C ASN A 6 57.19 -1.78 -5.02
N THR A 7 56.88 -2.21 -6.23
CA THR A 7 55.52 -2.60 -6.63
C THR A 7 55.16 -3.83 -5.82
N THR A 8 54.60 -3.63 -4.63
CA THR A 8 53.86 -4.68 -3.94
C THR A 8 52.60 -4.95 -4.76
N ASP A 9 52.60 -6.10 -5.44
CA ASP A 9 51.39 -6.85 -5.74
C ASP A 9 50.55 -6.95 -4.45
N GLU A 10 49.58 -6.03 -4.28
CA GLU A 10 48.46 -6.27 -3.38
C GLU A 10 47.62 -7.39 -4.03
N LYS A 11 48.06 -8.63 -3.80
CA LYS A 11 47.15 -9.77 -3.81
C LYS A 11 46.00 -9.40 -2.89
N LEU A 12 44.83 -9.15 -3.48
CA LEU A 12 43.55 -9.11 -2.79
C LEU A 12 43.45 -10.36 -1.93
N ASN A 13 43.75 -10.21 -0.64
CA ASN A 13 43.42 -11.22 0.35
C ASN A 13 41.90 -11.18 0.49
N THR A 14 41.20 -12.08 -0.19
CA THR A 14 39.85 -12.50 0.22
C THR A 14 39.98 -12.99 1.66
N VAL A 15 39.52 -12.17 2.61
CA VAL A 15 39.41 -12.58 4.01
C VAL A 15 38.31 -13.64 4.06
N ILE A 16 38.73 -14.87 4.30
CA ILE A 16 37.88 -16.05 4.47
C ILE A 16 37.44 -16.04 5.94
N SER A 17 36.14 -15.90 6.18
CA SER A 17 35.49 -15.95 7.50
C SER A 17 35.70 -14.78 8.47
N PHE A 18 34.58 -14.32 9.05
CA PHE A 18 34.50 -13.36 10.15
C PHE A 18 34.66 -14.07 11.51
N THR A 19 35.28 -13.40 12.49
CA THR A 19 35.19 -13.78 13.92
C THR A 19 34.84 -12.53 14.75
N ASP A 20 34.15 -12.71 15.89
CA ASP A 20 33.69 -11.63 16.80
C ASP A 20 34.76 -10.59 17.17
N THR A 21 36.03 -10.97 17.10
CA THR A 21 37.18 -10.14 17.49
C THR A 21 37.43 -8.93 16.59
N ASP A 22 36.84 -8.87 15.39
CA ASP A 22 37.08 -7.79 14.42
C ASP A 22 36.06 -6.64 14.50
N ILE A 23 34.99 -6.79 15.28
CA ILE A 23 33.88 -5.82 15.37
C ILE A 23 34.19 -4.67 16.36
N ASP A 24 35.08 -4.88 17.34
CA ASP A 24 35.27 -3.94 18.47
C ASP A 24 36.44 -2.95 18.32
N LYS A 25 37.21 -2.98 17.23
CA LYS A 25 38.30 -2.01 17.02
C LYS A 25 37.76 -0.71 16.39
N GLN A 26 37.43 0.25 17.25
CA GLN A 26 36.99 1.63 16.97
C GLN A 26 37.97 2.53 16.16
N ASN A 27 38.82 1.98 15.27
CA ASN A 27 39.71 2.76 14.42
C ASN A 27 39.29 2.69 12.94
N ALA A 28 38.42 3.62 12.57
CA ALA A 28 38.22 4.38 11.32
C ALA A 28 38.92 4.04 9.97
N ALA A 29 39.44 2.85 9.68
CA ALA A 29 40.14 2.58 8.42
C ALA A 29 39.95 1.18 7.79
N ASN A 30 39.02 0.37 8.29
CA ASN A 30 38.82 -0.98 7.74
C ASN A 30 37.68 -0.97 6.71
N VAL A 31 38.04 -0.81 5.45
CA VAL A 31 37.21 -1.24 4.31
C VAL A 31 37.09 -2.76 4.44
N ILE A 32 35.88 -3.26 4.73
CA ILE A 32 35.59 -4.68 4.95
C ILE A 32 35.91 -5.48 3.69
N THR A 33 35.58 -4.92 2.53
CA THR A 33 35.94 -5.41 1.19
C THR A 33 35.61 -4.29 0.20
N SER A 34 36.40 -4.15 -0.86
CA SER A 34 36.01 -3.36 -2.03
C SER A 34 35.37 -4.28 -3.06
N ILE A 35 34.10 -4.01 -3.38
CA ILE A 35 33.41 -4.68 -4.47
C ILE A 35 33.36 -3.75 -5.68
N ILE A 36 33.66 -4.30 -6.85
CA ILE A 36 33.49 -3.58 -8.10
C ILE A 36 32.01 -3.73 -8.49
N SER A 37 31.26 -2.62 -8.42
CA SER A 37 29.87 -2.57 -8.93
C SER A 37 29.85 -3.00 -10.40
N PRO A 38 28.73 -3.55 -10.92
CA PRO A 38 28.53 -3.79 -12.35
C PRO A 38 28.80 -2.57 -13.25
N SER A 39 28.86 -1.37 -12.67
CA SER A 39 29.21 -0.10 -13.33
C SER A 39 30.70 0.24 -13.34
N GLY A 40 31.57 -0.63 -12.81
CA GLY A 40 33.02 -0.42 -12.72
C GLY A 40 33.48 0.48 -11.58
N LYS A 41 32.58 0.91 -10.69
CA LYS A 41 32.92 1.72 -9.52
C LYS A 41 33.28 0.84 -8.32
N GLU A 42 34.38 1.17 -7.67
CA GLU A 42 34.79 0.55 -6.40
C GLU A 42 33.87 1.03 -5.27
N VAL A 43 33.08 0.12 -4.71
CA VAL A 43 32.21 0.38 -3.56
C VAL A 43 32.91 -0.22 -2.34
N LYS A 44 33.34 0.66 -1.43
CA LYS A 44 33.98 0.28 -0.18
C LYS A 44 32.90 -0.12 0.82
N VAL A 45 32.83 -1.40 1.17
CA VAL A 45 31.94 -1.90 2.22
C VAL A 45 32.51 -1.42 3.56
N THR A 46 31.94 -0.36 4.13
CA THR A 46 32.26 0.11 5.48
C THR A 46 31.29 -0.53 6.48
N GLY A 47 31.79 -0.90 7.67
CA GLY A 47 31.09 -1.65 8.72
C GLY A 47 29.93 -0.93 9.43
N ASP A 48 29.01 -0.33 8.68
CA ASP A 48 27.70 0.09 9.14
C ASP A 48 26.78 -1.13 9.27
N VAL A 49 27.15 -2.03 10.19
CA VAL A 49 26.46 -3.28 10.49
C VAL A 49 25.30 -2.99 11.46
N ASP A 50 24.09 -3.39 11.07
CA ASP A 50 22.82 -3.12 11.76
C ASP A 50 22.82 -3.55 13.25
N GLU A 51 22.16 -2.83 14.17
CA GLU A 51 22.10 -3.23 15.60
C GLU A 51 21.40 -4.59 15.78
N ALA A 52 20.43 -4.91 14.91
CA ALA A 52 19.79 -6.22 14.86
C ALA A 52 20.78 -7.35 14.54
N MET A 53 21.85 -7.04 13.80
CA MET A 53 22.89 -7.98 13.42
C MET A 53 23.89 -8.21 14.55
N LYS A 54 24.22 -7.18 15.35
CA LYS A 54 24.98 -7.36 16.61
C LYS A 54 24.25 -8.28 17.59
N TYR A 55 22.91 -8.26 17.59
CA TYR A 55 22.10 -9.15 18.43
C TYR A 55 21.95 -10.56 17.86
N ALA A 56 21.84 -10.70 16.53
CA ALA A 56 21.79 -12.00 15.87
C ALA A 56 23.13 -12.75 15.99
N ILE A 57 24.27 -12.08 15.80
CA ILE A 57 25.61 -12.67 15.91
C ILE A 57 25.90 -13.12 17.35
N ARG A 58 25.43 -12.37 18.36
CA ARG A 58 25.60 -12.73 19.78
C ARG A 58 24.81 -13.97 20.25
N ASN A 59 23.81 -14.43 19.48
CA ASN A 59 22.94 -15.55 19.86
C ASN A 59 23.03 -16.70 18.84
N THR A 60 24.23 -16.98 18.32
CA THR A 60 24.47 -18.02 17.30
C THR A 60 24.42 -19.45 17.86
N GLU A 61 24.19 -19.64 19.17
CA GLU A 61 24.33 -20.98 19.80
C GLU A 61 23.07 -21.87 19.82
N GLU A 62 21.88 -21.44 19.39
CA GLU A 62 20.71 -22.35 19.29
C GLU A 62 19.91 -22.12 17.99
N HIS A 63 20.41 -22.68 16.87
CA HIS A 63 19.57 -22.89 15.70
C HIS A 63 18.52 -23.96 16.02
N ILE A 64 17.28 -23.55 16.30
CA ILE A 64 16.15 -24.47 16.37
C ILE A 64 15.79 -24.87 14.93
N GLU A 65 16.01 -26.13 14.54
CA GLU A 65 15.47 -26.65 13.29
C GLU A 65 13.94 -26.56 13.32
N LEU A 66 13.38 -25.66 12.50
CA LEU A 66 11.94 -25.45 12.40
C LEU A 66 11.28 -26.63 11.68
N ASP A 67 10.58 -27.50 12.40
CA ASP A 67 9.71 -28.51 11.78
C ASP A 67 8.68 -27.82 10.85
N PRO A 68 8.66 -28.14 9.53
CA PRO A 68 7.71 -27.58 8.59
C PRO A 68 6.24 -27.72 9.02
N LYS A 69 5.89 -28.78 9.76
CA LYS A 69 4.53 -28.99 10.28
C LYS A 69 4.19 -28.01 11.40
N ALA A 70 5.11 -27.78 12.33
CA ALA A 70 4.95 -26.80 13.41
C ALA A 70 4.83 -25.38 12.83
N SER A 71 5.69 -25.02 11.87
CA SER A 71 5.65 -23.74 11.17
C SER A 71 4.30 -23.49 10.47
N ARG A 72 3.73 -24.52 9.83
CA ARG A 72 2.41 -24.41 9.17
C ARG A 72 1.27 -24.26 10.18
N ARG A 73 1.29 -24.96 11.32
CA ARG A 73 0.30 -24.79 12.40
C ARG A 73 0.34 -23.37 12.96
N LEU A 74 1.54 -22.86 13.22
CA LEU A 74 1.75 -21.49 13.69
C LEU A 74 1.18 -20.45 12.69
N PHE A 75 1.43 -20.64 11.39
CA PHE A 75 0.86 -19.78 10.35
C PHE A 75 -0.67 -19.72 10.40
N TYR A 76 -1.36 -20.86 10.52
CA TYR A 76 -2.83 -20.86 10.64
C TYR A 76 -3.31 -20.22 11.94
N LYS A 77 -2.61 -20.43 13.05
CA LYS A 77 -2.94 -19.81 14.35
C LYS A 77 -2.84 -18.29 14.27
N LEU A 78 -1.75 -17.77 13.69
CA LEU A 78 -1.56 -16.34 13.43
C LEU A 78 -2.70 -15.78 12.56
N ASN A 79 -3.07 -16.50 11.50
CA ASN A 79 -4.15 -16.08 10.60
C ASN A 79 -5.52 -16.08 11.25
N ILE A 80 -5.80 -16.94 12.22
CA ILE A 80 -7.11 -16.96 12.89
C ILE A 80 -7.20 -15.82 13.92
N CYS A 81 -6.10 -15.48 14.59
CA CYS A 81 -6.10 -14.45 15.62
C CYS A 81 -5.92 -13.03 15.05
N LEU A 82 -4.94 -12.80 14.17
CA LEU A 82 -4.57 -11.44 13.75
C LEU A 82 -5.37 -10.97 12.53
N LEU A 83 -5.55 -11.86 11.56
CA LEU A 83 -6.02 -11.48 10.23
C LEU A 83 -7.49 -11.04 10.18
N PRO A 84 -8.45 -11.62 10.93
CA PRO A 84 -9.85 -11.22 10.83
C PRO A 84 -10.05 -9.77 11.24
N LEU A 85 -9.34 -9.33 12.28
CA LEU A 85 -9.47 -7.96 12.79
C LEU A 85 -8.79 -6.94 11.86
N ILE A 86 -7.63 -7.30 11.27
CA ILE A 86 -6.97 -6.48 10.23
C ILE A 86 -7.85 -6.35 8.99
N CYS A 87 -8.41 -7.46 8.52
CA CYS A 87 -9.31 -7.50 7.36
C CYS A 87 -10.58 -6.69 7.62
N LEU A 88 -11.18 -6.84 8.81
CA LEU A 88 -12.35 -6.09 9.20
C LEU A 88 -12.05 -4.59 9.28
N LEU A 89 -10.91 -4.18 9.83
CA LEU A 89 -10.56 -2.75 9.81
C LEU A 89 -10.40 -2.23 8.38
N TYR A 90 -9.68 -2.95 7.52
CA TYR A 90 -9.45 -2.50 6.14
C TYR A 90 -10.76 -2.41 5.34
N CYS A 91 -11.69 -3.34 5.60
CA CYS A 91 -13.07 -3.28 5.12
C CYS A 91 -13.78 -1.98 5.55
N PHE A 92 -13.69 -1.60 6.82
CA PHE A 92 -14.33 -0.39 7.36
C PHE A 92 -13.66 0.91 6.87
N GLN A 93 -12.34 0.89 6.73
CA GLN A 93 -11.57 1.97 6.10
C GLN A 93 -12.06 2.26 4.69
N PHE A 94 -12.19 1.23 3.86
CA PHE A 94 -12.64 1.43 2.49
C PHE A 94 -14.12 1.84 2.41
N MET A 95 -14.96 1.31 3.31
CA MET A 95 -16.35 1.71 3.43
C MET A 95 -16.51 3.21 3.73
N ASP A 96 -15.67 3.78 4.59
CA ASP A 96 -15.67 5.23 4.86
C ASP A 96 -15.29 6.05 3.62
N LYS A 97 -14.23 5.65 2.89
CA LYS A 97 -13.87 6.32 1.63
C LYS A 97 -15.06 6.39 0.66
N LEU A 98 -15.79 5.28 0.53
CA LEU A 98 -16.98 5.19 -0.33
C LEU A 98 -18.21 5.90 0.25
N SER A 99 -18.22 6.26 1.53
CA SER A 99 -19.36 6.94 2.15
C SER A 99 -19.64 8.30 1.51
N ASN A 100 -18.63 8.99 0.97
CA ASN A 100 -18.85 10.20 0.16
C ASN A 100 -19.62 9.92 -1.14
N SER A 101 -19.32 8.80 -1.78
CA SER A 101 -19.98 8.35 -3.00
C SER A 101 -21.44 8.04 -2.70
N TYR A 102 -21.71 7.23 -1.67
CA TYR A 102 -23.09 6.88 -1.28
C TYR A 102 -23.90 8.11 -0.88
N ALA A 103 -23.31 8.99 -0.07
CA ALA A 103 -23.96 10.22 0.39
C ALA A 103 -24.38 11.14 -0.77
N SER A 104 -23.63 11.16 -1.88
CA SER A 104 -23.90 12.03 -3.03
C SER A 104 -25.29 11.82 -3.65
N ILE A 105 -25.75 10.57 -3.73
CA ILE A 105 -27.07 10.19 -4.27
C ILE A 105 -28.14 10.08 -3.18
N LEU A 106 -27.77 10.24 -1.90
CA LEU A 106 -28.66 10.27 -0.74
C LEU A 106 -29.00 11.70 -0.27
N GLY A 107 -28.72 12.70 -1.11
CA GLY A 107 -29.10 14.09 -0.86
C GLY A 107 -28.00 14.99 -0.29
N LEU A 108 -26.73 14.56 -0.26
CA LEU A 108 -25.61 15.41 0.18
C LEU A 108 -25.46 16.68 -0.68
N ARG A 109 -25.68 16.55 -2.00
CA ARG A 109 -25.58 17.65 -2.97
C ARG A 109 -26.84 18.54 -2.99
N ASP A 110 -27.96 18.06 -2.44
CA ASP A 110 -29.26 18.73 -2.52
C ASP A 110 -29.26 20.06 -1.71
N PRO A 111 -29.75 21.18 -2.26
CA PRO A 111 -29.88 22.44 -1.53
C PRO A 111 -30.83 22.40 -0.32
N LYS A 112 -31.82 21.51 -0.31
CA LYS A 112 -32.84 21.43 0.76
C LYS A 112 -32.38 20.56 1.93
N ILE A 113 -31.75 19.42 1.62
CA ILE A 113 -31.43 18.37 2.59
C ILE A 113 -29.91 18.31 2.88
N GLY A 114 -29.09 18.83 1.97
CA GLY A 114 -27.64 18.74 1.98
C GLY A 114 -26.93 20.10 2.07
N LEU A 115 -25.74 20.16 1.48
CA LEU A 115 -24.79 21.26 1.63
C LEU A 115 -24.87 22.30 0.49
N ASN A 116 -25.87 22.22 -0.40
CA ASN A 116 -26.01 23.08 -1.57
C ASN A 116 -24.71 23.18 -2.39
N MET A 117 -24.21 22.02 -2.85
CA MET A 117 -22.94 21.97 -3.58
C MET A 117 -23.15 22.45 -5.02
N VAL A 118 -22.40 23.48 -5.42
CA VAL A 118 -22.46 24.10 -6.75
C VAL A 118 -21.16 23.85 -7.52
N GLY A 119 -21.27 23.48 -8.79
CA GLY A 119 -20.12 23.26 -9.67
C GLY A 119 -19.20 22.14 -9.16
N ASP A 120 -17.90 22.39 -9.15
CA ASP A 120 -16.86 21.42 -8.79
C ASP A 120 -16.67 21.25 -7.26
N GLN A 121 -17.56 21.82 -6.45
CA GLN A 121 -17.50 21.70 -4.98
C GLN A 121 -17.55 20.24 -4.51
N TYR A 122 -18.28 19.36 -5.21
CA TYR A 122 -18.29 17.93 -4.89
C TYR A 122 -16.94 17.28 -5.22
N SER A 123 -16.31 17.60 -6.35
CA SER A 123 -14.98 17.10 -6.73
C SER A 123 -13.94 17.43 -5.66
N TRP A 124 -14.00 18.65 -5.10
CA TRP A 124 -13.14 19.07 -3.99
C TRP A 124 -13.33 18.27 -2.69
N THR A 125 -14.50 17.68 -2.45
CA THR A 125 -14.70 16.83 -1.25
C THR A 125 -13.82 15.57 -1.29
N GLY A 126 -13.66 14.97 -2.47
CA GLY A 126 -12.76 13.84 -2.67
C GLY A 126 -11.29 14.25 -2.62
N SER A 127 -10.94 15.35 -3.29
CA SER A 127 -9.55 15.84 -3.32
C SER A 127 -9.05 16.33 -1.95
N ALA A 128 -9.91 16.95 -1.14
CA ALA A 128 -9.58 17.44 0.20
C ALA A 128 -9.14 16.31 1.15
N PHE A 129 -9.77 15.14 1.04
CA PHE A 129 -9.36 13.95 1.79
C PHE A 129 -7.92 13.57 1.46
N TYR A 130 -7.55 13.48 0.18
CA TYR A 130 -6.19 13.11 -0.23
C TYR A 130 -5.15 14.20 0.01
N LEU A 131 -5.55 15.48 0.07
CA LEU A 131 -4.68 16.58 0.54
C LEU A 131 -4.28 16.38 2.00
N GLY A 132 -5.24 16.07 2.87
CA GLY A 132 -4.97 15.74 4.27
C GLY A 132 -4.10 14.49 4.41
N TYR A 133 -4.42 13.44 3.65
CA TYR A 133 -3.64 12.21 3.62
C TYR A 133 -2.17 12.48 3.27
N LEU A 134 -1.91 13.22 2.17
CA LEU A 134 -0.56 13.52 1.71
C LEU A 134 0.26 14.31 2.74
N PHE A 135 -0.35 15.30 3.40
CA PHE A 135 0.35 16.10 4.40
C PHE A 135 0.70 15.29 5.65
N PHE A 136 -0.23 14.47 6.14
CA PHE A 136 -0.05 13.70 7.37
C PHE A 136 0.76 12.41 7.18
N GLU A 137 0.91 11.89 5.95
CA GLU A 137 1.71 10.69 5.66
C GLU A 137 3.14 10.77 6.23
N PHE A 138 3.79 11.94 6.14
CA PHE A 138 5.14 12.15 6.67
C PHE A 138 5.17 12.18 8.22
N PRO A 139 4.36 13.01 8.92
CA PRO A 139 4.25 12.94 10.36
C PRO A 139 3.86 11.57 10.91
N THR A 140 2.89 10.89 10.30
CA THR A 140 2.35 9.62 10.80
C THR A 140 3.35 8.48 10.63
N SER A 141 4.08 8.44 9.51
CA SER A 141 5.17 7.47 9.33
C SER A 141 6.30 7.66 10.34
N LEU A 142 6.66 8.91 10.69
CA LEU A 142 7.63 9.18 11.77
C LEU A 142 7.12 8.77 13.15
N LEU A 143 5.82 8.93 13.41
CA LEU A 143 5.19 8.48 14.65
C LEU A 143 5.23 6.95 14.78
N LEU A 144 4.94 6.22 13.70
CA LEU A 144 5.00 4.75 13.69
C LEU A 144 6.41 4.19 13.95
N GLN A 145 7.46 4.95 13.63
CA GLN A 145 8.83 4.55 13.94
C GLN A 145 9.21 4.77 15.40
N ARG A 146 8.52 5.69 16.10
CA ARG A 146 8.84 6.06 17.48
C ARG A 146 7.94 5.40 18.52
N PHE A 147 6.70 5.09 18.16
CA PHE A 147 5.68 4.58 19.08
C PHE A 147 5.21 3.17 18.70
N PRO A 148 4.58 2.42 19.65
CA PRO A 148 4.04 1.10 19.36
C PRO A 148 2.99 1.13 18.26
N VAL A 149 3.21 0.37 17.19
CA VAL A 149 2.46 0.44 15.92
C VAL A 149 0.96 0.25 16.13
N ILE A 150 0.52 -0.78 16.84
CA ILE A 150 -0.91 -1.08 17.02
C ILE A 150 -1.56 -0.04 17.94
N THR A 151 -0.93 0.28 19.06
CA THR A 151 -1.48 1.27 20.01
C THR A 151 -1.69 2.63 19.34
N THR A 152 -0.70 3.12 18.59
CA THR A 152 -0.84 4.38 17.86
C THR A 152 -1.92 4.28 16.78
N THR A 153 -1.93 3.19 16.01
CA THR A 153 -2.94 2.99 14.94
C THR A 153 -4.36 2.95 15.50
N SER A 154 -4.60 2.26 16.62
CA SER A 154 -5.91 2.21 17.29
C SER A 154 -6.39 3.56 17.78
N ILE A 155 -5.49 4.39 18.35
CA ILE A 155 -5.84 5.75 18.79
C ILE A 155 -6.27 6.61 17.59
N PHE A 156 -5.52 6.53 16.49
CA PHE A 156 -5.87 7.23 15.25
C PHE A 156 -7.23 6.77 14.71
N ILE A 157 -7.53 5.47 14.76
CA ILE A 157 -8.83 4.93 14.31
C ILE A 157 -9.99 5.46 15.16
N ILE A 158 -9.83 5.51 16.49
CA ILE A 158 -10.86 6.04 17.39
C ILE A 158 -11.11 7.52 17.11
N ILE A 159 -10.04 8.32 16.96
CA ILE A 159 -10.17 9.75 16.65
C ILE A 159 -10.79 9.95 15.27
N TRP A 160 -10.40 9.15 14.28
CA TRP A 160 -10.97 9.15 12.93
C TRP A 160 -12.47 8.85 12.96
N GLY A 161 -12.89 7.78 13.63
CA GLY A 161 -14.31 7.44 13.76
C GLY A 161 -15.12 8.53 14.48
N PHE A 162 -14.52 9.21 15.47
CA PHE A 162 -15.15 10.35 16.13
C PHE A 162 -15.30 11.56 15.18
N VAL A 163 -14.25 11.91 14.43
CA VAL A 163 -14.28 12.99 13.42
C VAL A 163 -15.34 12.71 12.35
N LEU A 164 -15.45 11.46 11.92
CA LEU A 164 -16.43 10.99 10.95
C LEU A 164 -17.87 11.13 11.50
N ALA A 165 -18.11 10.70 12.75
CA ALA A 165 -19.40 10.90 13.42
C ALA A 165 -19.74 12.39 13.64
N MET A 166 -18.73 13.24 13.90
CA MET A 166 -18.89 14.69 14.00
C MET A 166 -19.22 15.38 12.67
N GLY A 167 -19.04 14.70 11.52
CA GLY A 167 -19.47 15.18 10.20
C GLY A 167 -20.95 15.58 10.14
N LEU A 168 -21.77 15.06 11.06
CA LEU A 168 -23.16 15.44 11.31
C LEU A 168 -23.35 16.93 11.64
N VAL A 169 -22.46 17.50 12.47
CA VAL A 169 -22.66 18.80 13.13
C VAL A 169 -22.38 19.97 12.20
N CYS A 170 -21.53 19.79 11.20
CA CYS A 170 -21.21 20.86 10.25
C CYS A 170 -22.36 21.20 9.30
N GLY A 171 -23.36 20.33 9.12
CA GLY A 171 -24.47 20.56 8.20
C GLY A 171 -25.65 21.28 8.83
N SER A 172 -25.53 22.58 9.15
CA SER A 172 -26.72 23.44 9.26
C SER A 172 -27.23 23.74 7.84
N HIS A 173 -28.52 23.49 7.60
CA HIS A 173 -29.15 23.49 6.28
C HIS A 173 -28.81 24.77 5.48
N GLY A 174 -28.22 24.61 4.29
CA GLY A 174 -28.07 25.67 3.29
C GLY A 174 -27.04 26.78 3.56
N SER A 175 -26.24 26.71 4.64
CA SER A 175 -25.21 27.73 4.91
C SER A 175 -23.86 27.35 4.28
N GLN A 176 -23.19 28.32 3.64
CA GLN A 176 -21.81 28.19 3.13
C GLN A 176 -20.83 27.72 4.22
N SER A 177 -21.10 28.05 5.48
CA SER A 177 -20.34 27.58 6.63
C SER A 177 -20.34 26.05 6.79
N GLY A 178 -21.40 25.38 6.31
CA GLY A 178 -21.51 23.93 6.40
C GLY A 178 -20.67 23.18 5.38
N TYR A 179 -20.52 23.72 4.17
CA TYR A 179 -19.59 23.17 3.18
C TYR A 179 -18.14 23.29 3.65
N ALA A 180 -17.75 24.46 4.16
CA ALA A 180 -16.40 24.68 4.69
C ALA A 180 -16.09 23.74 5.87
N GLY A 181 -17.04 23.56 6.80
CA GLY A 181 -16.91 22.59 7.89
C GLY A 181 -16.78 21.14 7.40
N PHE A 182 -17.56 20.76 6.38
CA PHE A 182 -17.46 19.43 5.78
C PHE A 182 -16.08 19.18 5.13
N ILE A 183 -15.56 20.13 4.34
CA ILE A 183 -14.22 20.04 3.74
C ILE A 183 -13.13 19.95 4.81
N PHE A 184 -13.25 20.73 5.89
CA PHE A 184 -12.30 20.69 7.01
C PHE A 184 -12.27 19.30 7.67
N ILE A 185 -13.44 18.76 8.01
CA ILE A 185 -13.57 17.41 8.58
C ILE A 185 -12.99 16.37 7.61
N ARG A 186 -13.28 16.46 6.31
CA ARG A 186 -12.73 15.55 5.30
C ARG A 186 -11.21 15.61 5.20
N THR A 187 -10.62 16.80 5.32
CA THR A 187 -9.17 16.96 5.29
C THR A 187 -8.53 16.32 6.53
N ILE A 188 -9.09 16.54 7.73
CA ILE A 188 -8.61 15.89 8.96
C ILE A 188 -8.77 14.38 8.87
N GLN A 189 -9.91 13.91 8.37
CA GLN A 189 -10.20 12.48 8.17
C GLN A 189 -9.13 11.81 7.33
N GLY A 190 -8.79 12.39 6.17
CA GLY A 190 -7.72 11.87 5.32
C GLY A 190 -6.36 11.85 6.02
N GLY A 191 -6.07 12.86 6.84
CA GLY A 191 -4.84 12.91 7.62
C GLY A 191 -4.75 11.80 8.67
N LEU A 192 -5.83 11.51 9.38
CA LEU A 192 -5.90 10.44 10.37
C LEU A 192 -5.85 9.05 9.73
N GLU A 193 -6.41 8.89 8.53
CA GLU A 193 -6.43 7.61 7.82
C GLU A 193 -5.07 7.25 7.19
N SER A 194 -4.17 8.22 7.00
CA SER A 194 -2.85 8.03 6.38
C SER A 194 -2.00 6.93 7.02
N ILE A 195 -2.15 6.74 8.34
CA ILE A 195 -1.32 5.83 9.13
C ILE A 195 -1.62 4.34 8.87
N ILE A 196 -2.81 3.99 8.38
CA ILE A 196 -3.31 2.61 8.44
C ILE A 196 -2.52 1.68 7.50
N THR A 197 -2.35 2.08 6.23
CA THR A 197 -1.63 1.28 5.22
C THR A 197 -0.17 1.01 5.60
N PRO A 198 0.65 2.01 6.00
CA PRO A 198 2.02 1.76 6.44
C PRO A 198 2.07 0.97 7.76
N ALA A 199 1.15 1.22 8.70
CA ALA A 199 1.09 0.48 9.96
C ALA A 199 0.85 -1.02 9.73
N PHE A 200 -0.09 -1.38 8.85
CA PHE A 200 -0.38 -2.78 8.52
C PHE A 200 0.73 -3.45 7.72
N THR A 201 1.40 -2.70 6.85
CA THR A 201 2.57 -3.22 6.13
C THR A 201 3.71 -3.53 7.11
N LEU A 202 3.97 -2.64 8.08
CA LEU A 202 4.96 -2.89 9.14
C LEU A 202 4.52 -4.04 10.05
N TYR A 203 3.26 -4.05 10.47
CA TYR A 203 2.73 -5.05 11.38
C TYR A 203 2.78 -6.45 10.77
N THR A 204 2.37 -6.62 9.52
CA THR A 204 2.47 -7.91 8.82
C THR A 204 3.93 -8.40 8.71
N GLY A 205 4.89 -7.48 8.57
CA GLY A 205 6.32 -7.79 8.63
C GLY A 205 6.79 -8.33 9.99
N PHE A 206 6.07 -8.09 11.09
CA PHE A 206 6.40 -8.61 12.42
C PHE A 206 5.92 -10.04 12.69
N TRP A 207 5.14 -10.65 11.80
CA TRP A 207 4.53 -11.97 12.05
C TRP A 207 4.74 -12.99 10.93
N TYR A 208 4.94 -12.53 9.70
CA TYR A 208 4.92 -13.39 8.51
C TYR A 208 6.27 -13.41 7.79
N LYS A 209 6.60 -14.55 7.18
CA LYS A 209 7.81 -14.68 6.33
C LYS A 209 7.65 -13.92 5.03
N LYS A 210 8.76 -13.54 4.39
CA LYS A 210 8.80 -12.81 3.09
C LYS A 210 7.87 -13.39 2.02
N ASP A 211 7.80 -14.71 1.92
CA ASP A 211 6.98 -15.41 0.92
C ASP A 211 5.49 -15.42 1.28
N GLU A 212 5.17 -15.29 2.56
CA GLU A 212 3.81 -15.26 3.08
C GLU A 212 3.23 -13.83 3.04
N VAL A 213 4.06 -12.80 3.22
CA VAL A 213 3.63 -11.39 3.25
C VAL A 213 2.77 -11.04 2.04
N PHE A 214 3.16 -11.45 0.83
CA PHE A 214 2.38 -11.13 -0.38
C PHE A 214 0.95 -11.67 -0.33
N LEU A 215 0.76 -12.91 0.15
CA LEU A 215 -0.54 -13.54 0.25
C LEU A 215 -1.40 -12.87 1.33
N ILE A 216 -0.78 -12.56 2.48
CA ILE A 216 -1.46 -11.86 3.58
C ILE A 216 -1.86 -10.44 3.16
N THR A 217 -0.96 -9.71 2.49
CA THR A 217 -1.23 -8.40 1.90
C THR A 217 -2.39 -8.44 0.92
N SER A 218 -2.39 -9.42 0.03
CA SER A 218 -3.49 -9.59 -0.92
C SER A 218 -4.82 -9.88 -0.23
N LEU A 219 -4.81 -10.64 0.87
CA LEU A 219 -6.04 -11.03 1.59
C LEU A 219 -6.65 -9.87 2.38
N TRP A 220 -5.85 -9.07 3.08
CA TRP A 220 -6.41 -7.87 3.74
C TRP A 220 -6.80 -6.78 2.74
N PHE A 221 -6.08 -6.61 1.62
CA PHE A 221 -6.54 -5.72 0.54
C PHE A 221 -7.86 -6.18 -0.08
N ALA A 222 -8.05 -7.49 -0.29
CA ALA A 222 -9.29 -8.05 -0.81
C ALA A 222 -10.51 -7.71 0.08
N SER A 223 -10.28 -7.40 1.36
CA SER A 223 -11.34 -6.98 2.29
C SER A 223 -11.95 -5.61 1.95
N ASN A 224 -11.33 -4.82 1.07
CA ASN A 224 -11.95 -3.63 0.48
C ASN A 224 -13.25 -3.96 -0.25
N GLY A 225 -13.28 -5.09 -0.96
CA GLY A 225 -14.48 -5.56 -1.63
C GLY A 225 -15.60 -5.89 -0.64
N LEU A 226 -15.25 -6.42 0.54
CA LEU A 226 -16.21 -6.65 1.62
C LEU A 226 -16.75 -5.31 2.16
N GLY A 227 -15.89 -4.30 2.29
CA GLY A 227 -16.26 -2.94 2.64
C GLY A 227 -17.25 -2.31 1.66
N THR A 228 -17.05 -2.57 0.36
CA THR A 228 -17.98 -2.14 -0.69
C THR A 228 -19.34 -2.83 -0.55
N ILE A 229 -19.37 -4.16 -0.33
CA ILE A 229 -20.61 -4.93 -0.15
C ILE A 229 -21.39 -4.46 1.08
N LEU A 230 -20.72 -4.38 2.23
CA LEU A 230 -21.36 -3.97 3.49
C LEU A 230 -21.77 -2.50 3.47
N GLY A 231 -20.91 -1.62 2.95
CA GLY A 231 -21.19 -0.19 2.85
C GLY A 231 -22.36 0.13 1.93
N SER A 232 -22.34 -0.39 0.71
CA SER A 232 -23.39 -0.11 -0.29
C SER A 232 -24.70 -0.85 0.02
N GLY A 233 -24.60 -2.14 0.34
CA GLY A 233 -25.75 -3.02 0.55
C GLY A 233 -26.34 -2.95 1.96
N ALA A 234 -25.53 -3.14 3.00
CA ALA A 234 -26.06 -3.21 4.36
C ALA A 234 -26.32 -1.84 4.96
N VAL A 235 -25.45 -0.85 4.72
CA VAL A 235 -25.58 0.49 5.30
C VAL A 235 -26.40 1.42 4.39
N ALA A 236 -25.86 1.80 3.23
CA ALA A 236 -26.44 2.85 2.40
C ALA A 236 -27.83 2.49 1.85
N HIS A 237 -28.00 1.27 1.34
CA HIS A 237 -29.29 0.82 0.82
C HIS A 237 -30.36 0.68 1.92
N SER A 238 -30.00 0.15 3.09
CA SER A 238 -30.95 0.03 4.22
C SER A 238 -31.41 1.39 4.74
N VAL A 239 -30.47 2.36 4.84
CA VAL A 239 -30.78 3.75 5.20
C VAL A 239 -31.70 4.39 4.16
N PHE A 240 -31.48 4.11 2.87
CA PHE A 240 -32.36 4.59 1.81
C PHE A 240 -33.78 4.00 1.88
N GLN A 241 -33.92 2.70 2.17
CA GLN A 241 -35.23 2.05 2.29
C GLN A 241 -36.05 2.60 3.46
N HIS A 242 -35.41 2.85 4.59
CA HIS A 242 -36.06 3.34 5.82
C HIS A 242 -36.00 4.87 5.97
N ARG A 243 -35.78 5.60 4.88
CA ARG A 243 -35.59 7.07 4.90
C ARG A 243 -36.77 7.83 5.52
N GLU A 244 -37.97 7.26 5.49
CA GLU A 244 -39.20 7.89 6.04
C GLU A 244 -39.37 7.60 7.54
N SER A 245 -38.56 6.69 8.10
CA SER A 245 -38.61 6.30 9.52
C SER A 245 -37.70 7.15 10.41
N TYR A 246 -36.88 8.04 9.83
CA TYR A 246 -35.90 8.84 10.57
C TYR A 246 -36.11 10.34 10.34
N ASP A 247 -35.99 11.14 11.40
CA ASP A 247 -36.02 12.61 11.31
C ASP A 247 -34.71 13.22 10.75
N LEU A 248 -33.67 12.41 10.56
CA LEU A 248 -32.38 12.83 10.02
C LEU A 248 -32.26 12.56 8.52
N ALA A 249 -31.55 13.46 7.83
CA ALA A 249 -31.20 13.29 6.43
C ALA A 249 -30.43 11.95 6.20
N PRO A 250 -30.82 11.13 5.19
CA PRO A 250 -30.23 9.82 4.94
C PRO A 250 -28.69 9.82 4.79
N TRP A 251 -28.13 10.83 4.12
CA TRP A 251 -26.68 10.93 3.94
C TRP A 251 -25.92 11.11 5.26
N LYS A 252 -26.51 11.78 6.27
CA LYS A 252 -25.89 11.97 7.58
C LYS A 252 -25.83 10.65 8.37
N LEU A 253 -26.85 9.81 8.23
CA LEU A 253 -26.90 8.50 8.89
C LEU A 253 -25.81 7.56 8.39
N VAL A 254 -25.46 7.61 7.10
CA VAL A 254 -24.35 6.82 6.55
C VAL A 254 -23.03 7.15 7.27
N PHE A 255 -22.73 8.43 7.49
CA PHE A 255 -21.54 8.84 8.25
C PHE A 255 -21.62 8.43 9.72
N ILE A 256 -22.77 8.56 10.38
CA ILE A 256 -22.89 8.15 11.79
C ILE A 256 -22.62 6.65 11.95
N ILE A 257 -23.31 5.82 11.16
CA ILE A 257 -23.21 4.36 11.29
C ILE A 257 -21.77 3.90 11.03
N THR A 258 -21.15 4.42 9.98
CA THR A 258 -19.76 4.09 9.65
C THR A 258 -18.79 4.56 10.73
N GLY A 259 -18.94 5.78 11.25
CA GLY A 259 -18.11 6.32 12.33
C GLY A 259 -18.20 5.55 13.63
N VAL A 260 -19.41 5.19 14.09
CA VAL A 260 -19.63 4.42 15.31
C VAL A 260 -19.00 3.03 15.22
N LEU A 261 -19.17 2.35 14.09
CA LEU A 261 -18.58 1.05 13.89
C LEU A 261 -17.04 1.12 13.85
N THR A 262 -16.48 2.16 13.22
CA THR A 262 -15.04 2.43 13.21
C THR A 262 -14.50 2.65 14.63
N ILE A 263 -15.19 3.39 15.49
CA ILE A 263 -14.81 3.57 16.91
C ILE A 263 -14.79 2.22 17.63
N GLY A 264 -15.83 1.41 17.46
CA GLY A 264 -15.92 0.08 18.06
C GLY A 264 -14.75 -0.83 17.66
N LEU A 265 -14.37 -0.81 16.38
CA LEU A 265 -13.22 -1.55 15.88
C LEU A 265 -11.89 -1.02 16.38
N GLY A 266 -11.71 0.31 16.47
CA GLY A 266 -10.51 0.91 17.05
C GLY A 266 -10.31 0.50 18.52
N ILE A 267 -11.39 0.45 19.30
CA ILE A 267 -11.36 -0.04 20.69
C ILE A 267 -11.03 -1.53 20.73
N ALA A 268 -11.67 -2.36 19.89
CA ALA A 268 -11.37 -3.79 19.82
C ALA A 268 -9.91 -4.05 19.44
N MET A 269 -9.36 -3.29 18.48
CA MET A 269 -7.97 -3.37 18.06
C MET A 269 -7.00 -3.00 19.20
N PHE A 270 -7.33 -1.96 19.97
CA PHE A 270 -6.50 -1.54 21.11
C PHE A 270 -6.34 -2.62 22.18
N PHE A 271 -7.38 -3.41 22.47
CA PHE A 271 -7.34 -4.44 23.50
C PHE A 271 -6.93 -5.83 22.99
N TYR A 272 -7.25 -6.17 21.73
CA TYR A 272 -7.09 -7.53 21.23
C TYR A 272 -5.74 -7.78 20.53
N LEU A 273 -5.22 -6.79 19.79
CA LEU A 273 -4.01 -6.95 18.98
C LEU A 273 -2.73 -6.61 19.77
N PRO A 274 -1.79 -7.55 19.93
CA PRO A 274 -0.52 -7.28 20.60
C PRO A 274 0.42 -6.46 19.70
N ASN A 275 1.22 -5.57 20.29
CA ASN A 275 2.20 -4.76 19.55
C ASN A 275 3.41 -5.54 19.07
N THR A 276 3.84 -6.55 19.83
CA THR A 276 5.03 -7.36 19.53
C THR A 276 4.75 -8.85 19.70
N PRO A 277 5.49 -9.73 18.98
CA PRO A 277 5.39 -11.18 19.17
C PRO A 277 5.64 -11.63 20.62
N ALA A 278 6.48 -10.92 21.37
CA ALA A 278 6.75 -11.21 22.78
C ALA A 278 5.53 -11.00 23.69
N GLN A 279 4.70 -10.00 23.37
CA GLN A 279 3.47 -9.65 24.11
C GLN A 279 2.24 -10.44 23.64
N ALA A 280 2.38 -11.38 22.71
CA ALA A 280 1.27 -12.15 22.18
C ALA A 280 0.64 -13.04 23.26
N TRP A 281 -0.60 -12.74 23.64
CA TRP A 281 -1.36 -13.49 24.65
C TRP A 281 -1.82 -14.87 24.15
N PHE A 282 -1.93 -15.06 22.83
CA PHE A 282 -2.40 -16.30 22.22
C PHE A 282 -1.28 -17.28 21.84
N LEU A 283 0.00 -16.90 22.02
CA LEU A 283 1.16 -17.74 21.72
C LEU A 283 1.81 -18.29 22.98
N ASN A 284 2.24 -19.55 22.94
CA ASN A 284 3.08 -20.17 23.96
C ASN A 284 4.55 -19.73 23.79
N ASP A 285 5.38 -19.89 24.83
CA ASP A 285 6.77 -19.42 24.79
C ASP A 285 7.62 -20.11 23.70
N GLU A 286 7.36 -21.39 23.40
CA GLU A 286 7.98 -22.06 22.25
C GLU A 286 7.54 -21.46 20.91
N GLU A 287 6.24 -21.18 20.75
CA GLU A 287 5.71 -20.57 19.53
C GLU A 287 6.25 -19.14 19.33
N LYS A 288 6.44 -18.38 20.41
CA LYS A 288 7.06 -17.05 20.36
C LYS A 288 8.50 -17.13 19.87
N LYS A 289 9.29 -18.09 20.36
CA LYS A 289 10.65 -18.34 19.85
C LYS A 289 10.62 -18.72 18.36
N MET A 290 9.69 -19.57 17.95
CA MET A 290 9.52 -19.93 16.54
C MET A 290 9.18 -18.72 15.65
N VAL A 291 8.34 -17.78 16.10
CA VAL A 291 8.05 -16.55 15.33
C VAL A 291 9.33 -15.73 15.14
N VAL A 292 10.13 -15.56 16.19
CA VAL A 292 11.38 -14.78 16.12
C VAL A 292 12.38 -15.42 15.16
N GLU A 293 12.58 -16.74 15.22
CA GLU A 293 13.48 -17.44 14.29
C GLU A 293 13.00 -17.38 12.84
N ARG A 294 11.69 -17.48 12.60
CA ARG A 294 11.11 -17.31 11.26
C ARG A 294 11.34 -15.92 10.67
N LEU A 295 11.37 -14.89 11.51
CA LEU A 295 11.62 -13.52 11.09
C LEU A 295 13.11 -13.23 10.86
N ARG A 296 13.99 -13.94 11.59
CA ARG A 296 15.45 -13.87 11.40
C ARG A 296 15.87 -14.23 9.98
N GLU A 297 15.22 -15.23 9.37
CA GLU A 297 15.41 -15.61 7.96
C GLU A 297 15.02 -14.51 6.96
N THR A 298 14.22 -13.52 7.35
CA THR A 298 13.63 -12.56 6.42
C THR A 298 14.57 -11.38 6.11
N ASN A 299 15.70 -11.23 6.83
CA ASN A 299 16.65 -10.10 6.71
C ASN A 299 15.98 -8.71 6.65
N GLN A 300 14.72 -8.61 7.08
CA GLN A 300 14.06 -7.35 7.38
C GLN A 300 14.52 -7.01 8.78
N GLY A 301 15.71 -6.40 8.87
CA GLY A 301 16.22 -5.88 10.14
C GLY A 301 15.14 -5.05 10.83
N PHE A 302 15.17 -5.03 12.16
CA PHE A 302 14.42 -4.06 12.96
C PHE A 302 14.94 -2.66 12.60
N GLY A 303 14.43 -2.12 11.49
CA GLY A 303 14.78 -0.86 10.84
C GLY A 303 16.13 -0.28 11.23
N ASN A 304 17.14 -0.44 10.36
CA ASN A 304 18.36 0.35 10.45
C ASN A 304 17.97 1.84 10.54
N LYS A 305 18.26 2.47 11.69
CA LYS A 305 17.84 3.85 12.00
C LYS A 305 18.72 4.89 11.31
N HIS A 306 19.81 4.47 10.65
CA HIS A 306 20.74 5.37 10.01
C HIS A 306 20.32 5.69 8.57
N PHE A 307 19.92 6.95 8.36
CA PHE A 307 19.58 7.48 7.05
C PHE A 307 20.85 7.70 6.21
N LYS A 308 21.02 6.93 5.14
CA LYS A 308 22.18 6.99 4.24
C LYS A 308 21.90 7.91 3.05
N ILE A 309 22.54 9.09 3.03
CA ILE A 309 22.34 10.11 1.98
C ILE A 309 22.70 9.60 0.58
N HIS A 310 23.70 8.72 0.44
CA HIS A 310 24.07 8.16 -0.86
C HIS A 310 22.94 7.29 -1.44
N GLN A 311 22.34 6.40 -0.62
CA GLN A 311 21.18 5.59 -1.00
C GLN A 311 19.95 6.45 -1.34
N PHE A 312 19.75 7.56 -0.59
CA PHE A 312 18.70 8.52 -0.89
C PHE A 312 18.90 9.16 -2.27
N LYS A 313 20.09 9.69 -2.57
CA LYS A 313 20.39 10.28 -3.89
C LYS A 313 20.26 9.24 -5.00
N GLU A 314 20.68 8.01 -4.76
CA GLU A 314 20.52 6.93 -5.73
C GLU A 314 19.04 6.63 -6.02
N ALA A 315 18.16 6.64 -5.01
CA ALA A 315 16.73 6.43 -5.19
C ALA A 315 16.11 7.43 -6.19
N PHE A 316 16.51 8.70 -6.14
CA PHE A 316 16.03 9.76 -7.06
C PHE A 316 16.63 9.66 -8.47
N LEU A 317 17.84 9.11 -8.60
CA LEU A 317 18.49 8.90 -9.90
C LEU A 317 18.12 7.56 -10.54
N ASP A 318 17.34 6.73 -9.87
CA ASP A 318 16.97 5.41 -10.37
C ASP A 318 15.75 5.49 -11.30
N VAL A 319 15.91 4.99 -12.53
CA VAL A 319 14.84 4.96 -13.54
C VAL A 319 13.64 4.16 -13.03
N LYS A 320 13.88 3.08 -12.26
CA LYS A 320 12.82 2.23 -11.69
C LYS A 320 11.89 3.02 -10.77
N THR A 321 12.43 3.90 -9.93
CA THR A 321 11.66 4.75 -9.02
C THR A 321 10.65 5.60 -9.78
N TRP A 322 11.08 6.19 -10.90
CA TRP A 322 10.21 7.02 -11.75
C TRP A 322 9.20 6.20 -12.55
N LEU A 323 9.54 4.99 -12.99
CA LEU A 323 8.58 4.07 -13.59
C LEU A 323 7.50 3.64 -12.57
N PHE A 324 7.88 3.36 -11.32
CA PHE A 324 6.93 3.10 -10.24
C PHE A 324 6.06 4.33 -9.94
N PHE A 325 6.64 5.54 -9.95
CA PHE A 325 5.90 6.80 -9.79
C PHE A 325 4.84 6.98 -10.87
N ILE A 326 5.23 6.87 -12.15
CA ILE A 326 4.31 7.08 -13.29
C ILE A 326 3.18 6.05 -13.25
N PHE A 327 3.51 4.77 -13.00
CA PHE A 327 2.52 3.72 -12.85
C PHE A 327 1.53 4.03 -11.71
N ALA A 328 2.02 4.35 -10.52
CA ALA A 328 1.17 4.65 -9.38
C ALA A 328 0.29 5.87 -9.63
N PHE A 329 0.85 6.95 -10.17
CA PHE A 329 0.13 8.17 -10.45
C PHE A 329 -1.02 7.91 -11.44
N CYS A 330 -0.72 7.29 -12.60
CA CYS A 330 -1.71 7.01 -13.62
C CYS A 330 -2.74 5.95 -13.17
N ASN A 331 -2.34 4.92 -12.43
CA ASN A 331 -3.27 3.90 -11.97
C ASN A 331 -4.26 4.44 -10.92
N ASN A 332 -3.87 5.46 -10.15
CA ASN A 332 -4.69 6.02 -9.07
C ASN A 332 -5.60 7.19 -9.48
N ILE A 333 -5.38 7.83 -10.63
CA ILE A 333 -6.32 8.84 -11.16
C ILE A 333 -7.71 8.22 -11.38
N PRO A 334 -7.85 7.08 -12.10
CA PRO A 334 -9.13 6.38 -12.20
C PRO A 334 -9.68 5.94 -10.85
N ASN A 335 -8.82 5.53 -9.91
CA ASN A 335 -9.25 5.08 -8.59
C ASN A 335 -9.93 6.22 -7.82
N GLY A 336 -9.30 7.38 -7.70
CA GLY A 336 -9.87 8.53 -6.99
C GLY A 336 -11.14 9.06 -7.65
N GLY A 337 -11.19 9.06 -8.98
CA GLY A 337 -12.37 9.47 -9.74
C GLY A 337 -13.57 8.54 -9.54
N LEU A 338 -13.39 7.25 -9.82
CA LEU A 338 -14.48 6.26 -9.76
C LEU A 338 -14.92 5.93 -8.34
N THR A 339 -14.03 5.95 -7.34
CA THR A 339 -14.44 5.76 -5.95
C THR A 339 -15.36 6.89 -5.46
N ASN A 340 -15.10 8.13 -5.88
CA ASN A 340 -15.89 9.28 -5.45
C ASN A 340 -17.17 9.46 -6.28
N PHE A 341 -17.09 9.35 -7.61
CA PHE A 341 -18.23 9.54 -8.52
C PHE A 341 -19.00 8.26 -8.85
N GLY A 342 -18.60 7.10 -8.33
CA GLY A 342 -19.20 5.81 -8.69
C GLY A 342 -20.72 5.73 -8.52
N SER A 343 -21.25 6.23 -7.41
CA SER A 343 -22.70 6.24 -7.16
C SER A 343 -23.43 7.21 -8.10
N ILE A 344 -22.79 8.35 -8.41
CA ILE A 344 -23.30 9.35 -9.35
C ILE A 344 -23.36 8.77 -10.76
N LEU A 345 -22.30 8.09 -11.20
CA LEU A 345 -22.23 7.46 -12.52
C LEU A 345 -23.32 6.39 -12.68
N LEU A 346 -23.56 5.56 -11.65
CA LEU A 346 -24.62 4.57 -11.69
C LEU A 346 -26.03 5.22 -11.71
N ASN A 347 -26.22 6.33 -11.00
CA ASN A 347 -27.53 6.96 -10.88
C ASN A 347 -27.88 7.91 -12.04
N GLU A 348 -26.95 8.78 -12.43
CA GLU A 348 -27.16 9.86 -13.41
C GLU A 348 -26.79 9.45 -14.84
N ASP A 349 -25.70 8.71 -15.05
CA ASP A 349 -25.21 8.32 -16.39
C ASP A 349 -25.88 7.02 -16.87
N LEU A 350 -25.98 6.01 -15.98
CA LEU A 350 -26.58 4.71 -16.31
C LEU A 350 -28.09 4.60 -16.03
N ASP A 351 -28.70 5.69 -15.53
CA ASP A 351 -30.14 5.84 -15.27
C ASP A 351 -30.72 4.78 -14.31
N TYR A 352 -29.94 4.32 -13.34
CA TYR A 352 -30.45 3.45 -12.28
C TYR A 352 -31.10 4.26 -11.16
N SER A 353 -32.24 3.80 -10.64
CA SER A 353 -32.83 4.38 -9.43
C SER A 353 -31.86 4.34 -8.25
N THR A 354 -31.91 5.32 -7.33
CA THR A 354 -30.97 5.47 -6.20
C THR A 354 -30.79 4.17 -5.41
N GLY A 355 -31.89 3.48 -5.08
CA GLY A 355 -31.84 2.20 -4.37
C GLY A 355 -31.13 1.10 -5.17
N LYS A 356 -31.34 1.04 -6.49
CA LYS A 356 -30.71 0.07 -7.39
C LYS A 356 -29.24 0.43 -7.66
N ALA A 357 -28.91 1.71 -7.81
CA ALA A 357 -27.54 2.19 -7.96
C ALA A 357 -26.66 1.81 -6.77
N LEU A 358 -27.19 1.91 -5.53
CA LEU A 358 -26.50 1.43 -4.33
C LEU A 358 -26.28 -0.10 -4.36
N LEU A 359 -27.31 -0.88 -4.69
CA LEU A 359 -27.19 -2.35 -4.79
C LEU A 359 -26.22 -2.80 -5.89
N MET A 360 -26.14 -2.06 -7.00
CA MET A 360 -25.24 -2.37 -8.12
C MET A 360 -23.76 -2.20 -7.77
N GLN A 361 -23.42 -1.64 -6.61
CA GLN A 361 -22.05 -1.64 -6.09
C GLN A 361 -21.67 -2.92 -5.33
N MET A 362 -22.63 -3.76 -4.92
CA MET A 362 -22.31 -5.04 -4.28
C MET A 362 -21.57 -6.02 -5.22
N PRO A 363 -21.97 -6.19 -6.51
CA PRO A 363 -21.20 -6.98 -7.46
C PRO A 363 -19.76 -6.53 -7.63
N LEU A 364 -19.49 -5.22 -7.57
CA LEU A 364 -18.11 -4.67 -7.64
C LEU A 364 -17.25 -5.26 -6.51
N GLY A 365 -17.75 -5.18 -5.27
CA GLY A 365 -17.04 -5.72 -4.12
C GLY A 365 -16.86 -7.24 -4.17
N ALA A 366 -17.82 -7.98 -4.73
CA ALA A 366 -17.72 -9.43 -4.89
C ALA A 366 -16.62 -9.81 -5.90
N VAL A 367 -16.54 -9.08 -7.03
CA VAL A 367 -15.49 -9.28 -8.04
C VAL A 367 -14.11 -8.95 -7.45
N GLU A 368 -13.99 -7.90 -6.63
CA GLU A 368 -12.74 -7.56 -5.95
C GLU A 368 -12.26 -8.66 -5.00
N ILE A 369 -13.14 -9.19 -4.13
CA ILE A 369 -12.78 -10.27 -3.19
C ILE A 369 -12.33 -11.51 -3.96
N VAL A 370 -13.18 -11.99 -4.88
CA VAL A 370 -12.92 -13.23 -5.62
C VAL A 370 -11.70 -13.06 -6.52
N GLY A 371 -11.59 -11.93 -7.19
CA GLY A 371 -10.49 -11.58 -8.07
C GLY A 371 -9.16 -11.55 -7.32
N CYS A 372 -9.03 -10.71 -6.31
CA CYS A 372 -7.78 -10.58 -5.55
C CYS A 372 -7.32 -11.92 -4.94
N VAL A 373 -8.24 -12.71 -4.38
CA VAL A 373 -7.93 -14.03 -3.81
C VAL A 373 -7.54 -15.04 -4.89
N LEU A 374 -8.26 -15.08 -6.01
CA LEU A 374 -7.96 -15.97 -7.14
C LEU A 374 -6.58 -15.67 -7.73
N PHE A 375 -6.27 -14.39 -7.96
CA PHE A 375 -4.96 -13.97 -8.48
C PHE A 375 -3.83 -14.28 -7.49
N ALA A 376 -4.04 -14.07 -6.19
CA ALA A 376 -3.08 -14.46 -5.16
C ALA A 376 -2.87 -15.98 -5.11
N TYR A 377 -3.91 -16.78 -5.36
CA TYR A 377 -3.79 -18.23 -5.48
C TYR A 377 -3.05 -18.63 -6.77
N CYS A 378 -3.37 -18.01 -7.91
CA CYS A 378 -2.72 -18.27 -9.19
C CYS A 378 -1.23 -17.93 -9.19
N TYR A 379 -0.80 -16.94 -8.40
CA TYR A 379 0.61 -16.61 -8.20
C TYR A 379 1.44 -17.81 -7.69
N LYS A 380 0.83 -18.77 -6.98
CA LYS A 380 1.53 -20.00 -6.55
C LYS A 380 1.99 -20.88 -7.71
N PHE A 381 1.29 -20.85 -8.85
CA PHE A 381 1.63 -21.65 -10.02
C PHE A 381 2.59 -20.91 -10.97
N TYR A 382 2.52 -19.58 -11.01
CA TYR A 382 3.38 -18.77 -11.86
C TYR A 382 3.92 -17.58 -11.08
N GLN A 383 5.12 -17.74 -10.50
CA GLN A 383 5.74 -16.79 -9.58
C GLN A 383 6.41 -15.58 -10.30
N LYS A 384 5.80 -15.08 -11.38
CA LYS A 384 6.25 -13.87 -12.07
C LYS A 384 5.33 -12.69 -11.75
N ARG A 385 5.78 -11.79 -10.88
CA ARG A 385 4.91 -10.75 -10.30
C ARG A 385 4.47 -9.74 -11.34
N LEU A 386 5.37 -9.34 -12.23
CA LEU A 386 5.09 -8.33 -13.24
C LEU A 386 4.21 -8.86 -14.37
N PHE A 387 4.21 -10.17 -14.61
CA PHE A 387 3.24 -10.82 -15.49
C PHE A 387 1.81 -10.62 -14.98
N TRP A 388 1.55 -10.93 -13.70
CA TRP A 388 0.23 -10.74 -13.10
C TRP A 388 -0.16 -9.27 -12.99
N ALA A 389 0.80 -8.39 -12.72
CA ALA A 389 0.57 -6.93 -12.75
C ALA A 389 0.12 -6.48 -14.15
N THR A 390 0.84 -6.89 -15.20
CA THR A 390 0.56 -6.49 -16.59
C THR A 390 -0.78 -7.06 -17.05
N LEU A 391 -1.08 -8.33 -16.74
CA LEU A 391 -2.36 -8.95 -17.06
C LEU A 391 -3.52 -8.25 -16.34
N GLY A 392 -3.38 -7.98 -15.05
CA GLY A 392 -4.38 -7.25 -14.27
C GLY A 392 -4.64 -5.86 -14.84
N THR A 393 -3.59 -5.10 -15.16
CA THR A 393 -3.72 -3.77 -15.76
C THR A 393 -4.28 -3.82 -17.20
N ALA A 394 -4.02 -4.88 -17.96
CA ALA A 394 -4.62 -5.06 -19.28
C ALA A 394 -6.14 -5.29 -19.18
N ILE A 395 -6.57 -6.12 -18.21
CA ILE A 395 -8.00 -6.34 -17.93
C ILE A 395 -8.66 -5.04 -17.47
N THR A 396 -8.01 -4.26 -16.62
CA THR A 396 -8.57 -3.00 -16.13
C THR A 396 -8.65 -1.95 -17.23
N LEU A 397 -7.67 -1.88 -18.14
CA LEU A 397 -7.75 -1.03 -19.33
C LEU A 397 -8.92 -1.42 -20.24
N ALA A 398 -9.10 -2.72 -20.51
CA ALA A 398 -10.25 -3.19 -21.28
C ALA A 398 -11.58 -2.79 -20.61
N SER A 399 -11.64 -2.91 -19.28
CA SER A 399 -12.79 -2.53 -18.46
C SER A 399 -13.08 -1.02 -18.50
N GLN A 400 -12.03 -0.19 -18.51
CA GLN A 400 -12.12 1.26 -18.67
C GLN A 400 -12.62 1.64 -20.06
N CYS A 401 -12.14 0.98 -21.12
CA CYS A 401 -12.66 1.17 -22.48
C CYS A 401 -14.15 0.78 -22.57
N MET A 402 -14.55 -0.29 -21.88
CA MET A 402 -15.95 -0.72 -21.79
C MET A 402 -16.84 0.34 -21.12
N LEU A 403 -16.33 0.99 -20.08
CA LEU A 403 -17.04 2.07 -19.39
C LEU A 403 -17.12 3.35 -20.23
N ALA A 404 -16.01 3.71 -20.90
CA ALA A 404 -15.84 5.01 -21.56
C ALA A 404 -16.50 5.11 -22.94
N PHE A 405 -16.43 4.05 -23.76
CA PHE A 405 -16.77 4.15 -25.19
C PHE A 405 -18.03 3.39 -25.61
N LEU A 406 -18.48 2.41 -24.84
CA LEU A 406 -19.67 1.65 -25.21
C LEU A 406 -20.94 2.31 -24.68
N LYS A 407 -21.95 2.43 -25.55
CA LYS A 407 -23.25 3.06 -25.23
C LYS A 407 -24.28 2.10 -24.61
N ASN A 408 -23.90 0.85 -24.31
CA ASN A 408 -24.80 -0.13 -23.76
C ASN A 408 -24.63 -0.18 -22.24
N ASN A 409 -25.66 0.22 -21.48
CA ASN A 409 -25.62 0.31 -20.02
C ASN A 409 -25.20 -1.00 -19.35
N LYS A 410 -25.57 -2.16 -19.93
CA LYS A 410 -25.14 -3.48 -19.39
C LYS A 410 -23.65 -3.70 -19.55
N VAL A 411 -23.06 -3.25 -20.66
CA VAL A 411 -21.63 -3.40 -20.94
C VAL A 411 -20.82 -2.39 -20.15
N GLN A 412 -21.32 -1.16 -19.97
CA GLN A 412 -20.70 -0.17 -19.09
C GLN A 412 -20.70 -0.63 -17.63
N LEU A 413 -21.80 -1.21 -17.15
CA LEU A 413 -21.85 -1.83 -15.82
C LEU A 413 -20.86 -3.00 -15.72
N ALA A 414 -20.76 -3.86 -16.75
CA ALA A 414 -19.77 -4.93 -16.77
C ALA A 414 -18.33 -4.38 -16.69
N GLY A 415 -18.02 -3.32 -17.45
CA GLY A 415 -16.74 -2.62 -17.37
C GLY A 415 -16.49 -2.03 -15.98
N TYR A 416 -17.49 -1.41 -15.37
CA TYR A 416 -17.39 -0.88 -14.01
C TYR A 416 -17.17 -1.98 -12.97
N THR A 417 -17.82 -3.14 -13.11
CA THR A 417 -17.62 -4.30 -12.23
C THR A 417 -16.25 -4.95 -12.38
N LEU A 418 -15.73 -5.06 -13.61
CA LEU A 418 -14.41 -5.63 -13.86
C LEU A 418 -13.27 -4.68 -13.46
N TYR A 419 -13.52 -3.37 -13.45
CA TYR A 419 -12.57 -2.37 -12.95
C TYR A 419 -12.20 -2.60 -11.47
N SER A 420 -13.05 -3.27 -10.69
CA SER A 420 -12.76 -3.68 -9.30
C SER A 420 -11.54 -4.61 -9.17
N LEU A 421 -11.00 -5.15 -10.28
CA LEU A 421 -9.71 -5.87 -10.32
C LEU A 421 -8.48 -4.93 -10.35
N GLY A 422 -8.70 -3.61 -10.43
CA GLY A 422 -7.66 -2.56 -10.43
C GLY A 422 -6.58 -2.66 -9.34
N PRO A 423 -6.93 -2.99 -8.08
CA PRO A 423 -5.95 -3.08 -7.00
C PRO A 423 -4.85 -4.13 -7.23
N ILE A 424 -5.09 -5.16 -8.05
CA ILE A 424 -4.13 -6.24 -8.30
C ILE A 424 -2.80 -5.69 -8.83
N GLY A 425 -2.85 -4.77 -9.81
CA GLY A 425 -1.66 -4.14 -10.36
C GLY A 425 -0.87 -3.36 -9.31
N PHE A 426 -1.59 -2.63 -8.44
CA PHE A 426 -0.97 -1.86 -7.35
C PHE A 426 -0.26 -2.75 -6.33
N ILE A 427 -0.89 -3.85 -5.91
CA ILE A 427 -0.34 -4.81 -4.93
C ILE A 427 0.90 -5.50 -5.51
N CYS A 428 0.83 -5.94 -6.77
CA CYS A 428 1.97 -6.58 -7.44
C CYS A 428 3.17 -5.63 -7.55
N VAL A 429 2.95 -4.36 -7.92
CA VAL A 429 4.04 -3.37 -8.02
C VAL A 429 4.61 -3.00 -6.66
N LEU A 430 3.77 -2.84 -5.64
CA LEU A 430 4.24 -2.62 -4.26
C LEU A 430 5.15 -3.78 -3.80
N SER A 431 4.76 -5.02 -4.11
CA SER A 431 5.57 -6.20 -3.86
C SER A 431 6.86 -6.24 -4.70
N CYS A 432 6.82 -5.73 -5.95
CA CYS A 432 8.00 -5.59 -6.79
C CYS A 432 9.01 -4.62 -6.18
N ILE A 433 8.60 -3.47 -5.65
CA ILE A 433 9.50 -2.54 -4.94
C ILE A 433 10.17 -3.27 -3.77
N GLY A 434 9.39 -4.06 -3.03
CA GLY A 434 9.86 -4.87 -1.91
C GLY A 434 11.01 -5.83 -2.25
N SER A 435 11.01 -6.38 -3.47
CA SER A 435 11.99 -7.38 -3.93
C SER A 435 13.05 -6.84 -4.88
N ASN A 436 12.79 -5.74 -5.60
CA ASN A 436 13.64 -5.21 -6.68
C ASN A 436 14.44 -3.96 -6.28
N VAL A 437 14.24 -3.46 -5.06
CA VAL A 437 15.01 -2.33 -4.51
C VAL A 437 15.71 -2.79 -3.24
N LEU A 438 17.04 -2.77 -3.26
CA LEU A 438 17.89 -3.05 -2.11
C LEU A 438 18.45 -1.74 -1.52
N GLY A 439 18.98 -1.82 -0.30
CA GLY A 439 19.40 -0.67 0.50
C GLY A 439 18.24 -0.13 1.32
N THR A 440 18.39 -0.13 2.63
CA THR A 440 17.32 0.22 3.58
C THR A 440 16.75 1.62 3.32
N THR A 441 17.62 2.62 3.17
CA THR A 441 17.21 4.01 2.90
C THR A 441 16.66 4.16 1.47
N LYS A 442 17.24 3.47 0.48
CA LYS A 442 16.77 3.52 -0.92
C LYS A 442 15.36 2.94 -1.06
N LYS A 443 15.11 1.79 -0.44
CA LYS A 443 13.82 1.11 -0.44
C LYS A 443 12.74 1.92 0.26
N GLN A 444 13.04 2.49 1.43
CA GLN A 444 12.12 3.39 2.12
C GLN A 444 11.79 4.64 1.29
N THR A 445 12.81 5.26 0.67
CA THR A 445 12.61 6.43 -0.20
C THR A 445 11.75 6.09 -1.43
N THR A 446 11.99 4.95 -2.06
CA THR A 446 11.21 4.50 -3.23
C THR A 446 9.75 4.21 -2.85
N ASN A 447 9.53 3.55 -1.71
CA ASN A 447 8.18 3.33 -1.18
C ASN A 447 7.47 4.65 -0.87
N ALA A 448 8.17 5.63 -0.28
CA ALA A 448 7.58 6.95 -0.01
C ALA A 448 7.17 7.67 -1.30
N ILE A 449 8.03 7.68 -2.33
CA ILE A 449 7.70 8.25 -3.65
C ILE A 449 6.47 7.55 -4.26
N TYR A 450 6.40 6.22 -4.15
CA TYR A 450 5.26 5.45 -4.63
C TYR A 450 3.95 5.81 -3.92
N LEU A 451 3.98 5.96 -2.59
CA LEU A 451 2.82 6.36 -1.79
C LEU A 451 2.40 7.82 -2.04
N ILE A 452 3.36 8.73 -2.23
CA ILE A 452 3.08 10.12 -2.66
C ILE A 452 2.35 10.11 -4.01
N SER A 453 2.83 9.30 -4.96
CA SER A 453 2.20 9.15 -6.29
C SER A 453 0.76 8.64 -6.19
N TYR A 454 0.53 7.67 -5.30
CA TYR A 454 -0.81 7.17 -4.97
C TYR A 454 -1.73 8.30 -4.47
N CYS A 455 -1.25 9.12 -3.54
CA CYS A 455 -2.03 10.23 -2.99
C CYS A 455 -2.33 11.31 -4.04
N VAL A 456 -1.32 11.71 -4.82
CA VAL A 456 -1.47 12.75 -5.84
C VAL A 456 -2.39 12.27 -6.97
N GLY A 457 -2.28 11.00 -7.40
CA GLY A 457 -3.17 10.43 -8.40
C GLY A 457 -4.63 10.44 -7.94
N ASN A 458 -4.88 10.01 -6.69
CA ASN A 458 -6.22 10.03 -6.11
C ASN A 458 -6.77 11.45 -5.86
N LEU A 459 -5.89 12.42 -5.61
CA LEU A 459 -6.25 13.84 -5.48
C LEU A 459 -6.71 14.42 -6.82
N VAL A 460 -6.02 14.08 -7.91
CA VAL A 460 -6.32 14.54 -9.27
C VAL A 460 -7.57 13.85 -9.84
N GLY A 461 -7.82 12.59 -9.48
CA GLY A 461 -8.95 11.78 -9.98
C GLY A 461 -10.30 12.49 -9.98
N PRO A 462 -10.83 12.94 -8.83
CA PRO A 462 -12.10 13.66 -8.76
C PRO A 462 -12.15 14.94 -9.60
N GLN A 463 -11.01 15.62 -9.79
CA GLN A 463 -10.94 16.87 -10.56
C GLN A 463 -11.09 16.64 -12.08
N THR A 464 -10.96 15.40 -12.54
CA THR A 464 -11.26 15.06 -13.95
C THR A 464 -12.75 15.09 -14.25
N PHE A 465 -13.61 14.93 -13.23
CA PHE A 465 -15.07 15.00 -13.32
C PHE A 465 -15.53 16.44 -13.15
N LYS A 466 -15.61 17.16 -14.27
CA LYS A 466 -16.05 18.56 -14.31
C LYS A 466 -17.56 18.66 -14.25
N ALA A 467 -18.08 19.56 -13.43
CA ALA A 467 -19.52 19.79 -13.34
C ALA A 467 -20.16 20.28 -14.65
N SER A 468 -19.39 20.98 -15.51
CA SER A 468 -19.85 21.43 -16.83
C SER A 468 -20.12 20.30 -17.83
N GLU A 469 -19.62 19.10 -17.55
CA GLU A 469 -19.71 17.92 -18.42
C GLU A 469 -20.67 16.85 -17.87
N SER A 470 -21.35 17.14 -16.75
CA SER A 470 -22.37 16.27 -16.18
C SER A 470 -23.57 16.12 -17.15
N PRO A 471 -24.18 14.92 -17.28
CA PRO A 471 -23.93 13.69 -16.53
C PRO A 471 -22.97 12.68 -17.20
N ASP A 472 -22.59 12.90 -18.46
CA ASP A 472 -21.83 11.91 -19.26
C ASP A 472 -20.32 11.92 -18.93
N TYR A 473 -19.78 13.05 -18.43
CA TYR A 473 -18.38 13.23 -18.05
C TYR A 473 -17.34 12.71 -19.08
N PRO A 474 -17.42 13.10 -20.38
CA PRO A 474 -16.53 12.62 -21.42
C PRO A 474 -15.04 12.84 -21.14
N SER A 475 -14.63 13.98 -20.56
CA SER A 475 -13.22 14.22 -20.24
C SER A 475 -12.72 13.26 -19.15
N ALA A 476 -13.55 12.94 -18.16
CA ALA A 476 -13.20 12.00 -17.10
C ALA A 476 -13.05 10.58 -17.67
N LYS A 477 -14.01 10.12 -18.48
CA LYS A 477 -13.98 8.82 -19.17
C LYS A 477 -12.72 8.69 -20.05
N LEU A 478 -12.38 9.74 -20.80
CA LEU A 478 -11.16 9.78 -21.62
C LEU A 478 -9.89 9.75 -20.77
N ALA A 479 -9.82 10.57 -19.71
CA ALA A 479 -8.67 10.61 -18.80
C ALA A 479 -8.42 9.23 -18.15
N ILE A 480 -9.49 8.53 -17.77
CA ILE A 480 -9.43 7.19 -17.19
C ILE A 480 -8.74 6.20 -18.16
N VAL A 481 -9.16 6.19 -19.42
CA VAL A 481 -8.57 5.29 -20.44
C VAL A 481 -7.12 5.65 -20.76
N ILE A 482 -6.82 6.95 -20.92
CA ILE A 482 -5.45 7.40 -21.20
C ILE A 482 -4.51 7.00 -20.06
N CYS A 483 -4.92 7.21 -18.82
CA CYS A 483 -4.13 6.83 -17.65
C CYS A 483 -3.97 5.32 -17.54
N GLY A 484 -5.00 4.53 -17.86
CA GLY A 484 -4.89 3.07 -17.94
C GLY A 484 -3.88 2.61 -18.99
N ALA A 485 -3.91 3.21 -20.19
CA ALA A 485 -2.97 2.90 -21.27
C ALA A 485 -1.52 3.25 -20.88
N ILE A 486 -1.30 4.41 -20.29
CA ILE A 486 0.03 4.82 -19.78
C ILE A 486 0.50 3.84 -18.69
N SER A 487 -0.39 3.42 -17.79
CA SER A 487 -0.06 2.44 -16.73
C SER A 487 0.39 1.11 -17.32
N LEU A 488 -0.34 0.58 -18.33
CA LEU A 488 0.01 -0.66 -19.00
C LEU A 488 1.35 -0.56 -19.74
N VAL A 489 1.55 0.51 -20.51
CA VAL A 489 2.82 0.75 -21.21
C VAL A 489 3.97 0.86 -20.22
N THR A 490 3.79 1.55 -19.10
CA THR A 490 4.82 1.70 -18.07
C THR A 490 5.21 0.35 -17.46
N LEU A 491 4.27 -0.56 -17.22
CA LEU A 491 4.57 -1.92 -16.76
C LEU A 491 5.34 -2.73 -17.81
N ILE A 492 4.98 -2.61 -19.09
CA ILE A 492 5.71 -3.27 -20.18
C ILE A 492 7.14 -2.73 -20.28
N VAL A 493 7.32 -1.41 -20.20
CA VAL A 493 8.65 -0.79 -20.19
C VAL A 493 9.47 -1.26 -18.98
N LEU A 494 8.86 -1.30 -17.80
CA LEU A 494 9.49 -1.82 -16.59
C LEU A 494 9.91 -3.29 -16.77
N TRP A 495 9.06 -4.13 -17.38
CA TRP A 495 9.39 -5.52 -17.66
C TRP A 495 10.60 -5.61 -18.56
N VAL A 496 10.55 -4.99 -19.74
CA VAL A 496 11.65 -5.01 -20.71
C VAL A 496 12.93 -4.49 -20.09
N TYR A 497 12.85 -3.44 -19.28
CA TYR A 497 14.00 -2.87 -18.57
C TYR A 497 14.63 -3.87 -17.58
N LEU A 498 13.83 -4.51 -16.72
CA LEU A 498 14.35 -5.49 -15.75
C LEU A 498 14.94 -6.72 -16.43
N GLU A 499 14.31 -7.20 -17.51
CA GLU A 499 14.81 -8.34 -18.26
C GLU A 499 16.10 -8.01 -19.02
N TRP A 500 16.19 -6.80 -19.60
CA TRP A 500 17.41 -6.30 -20.23
C TRP A 500 18.56 -6.16 -19.22
N GLU A 501 18.29 -5.61 -18.04
CA GLU A 501 19.27 -5.43 -16.98
C GLU A 501 19.77 -6.77 -16.44
N ASN A 502 18.87 -7.76 -16.25
CA ASN A 502 19.25 -9.12 -15.88
C ASN A 502 20.14 -9.75 -16.97
N LYS A 503 19.78 -9.64 -18.25
CA LYS A 503 20.61 -10.15 -19.37
C LYS A 503 21.98 -9.47 -19.45
N ARG A 504 22.07 -8.18 -19.11
CA ARG A 504 23.34 -7.45 -19.04
C ARG A 504 24.22 -7.95 -17.90
N ARG A 505 23.63 -8.22 -16.73
CA ARG A 505 24.33 -8.77 -15.56
C ARG A 505 24.81 -10.20 -15.78
N ASP A 506 24.03 -11.02 -16.47
CA ASP A 506 24.42 -12.39 -16.84
C ASP A 506 25.66 -12.43 -17.74
N LYS A 507 25.88 -11.41 -18.56
CA LYS A 507 27.08 -11.27 -19.40
C LYS A 507 28.33 -10.84 -18.62
N ASN A 508 28.15 -10.21 -17.46
CA ASN A 508 29.22 -9.61 -16.65
C ASN A 508 29.47 -10.39 -15.34
N GLN A 509 28.99 -11.65 -15.23
CA GLN A 509 29.19 -12.46 -14.02
C GLN A 509 30.67 -12.78 -13.80
N THR A 510 31.24 -12.23 -12.72
CA THR A 510 32.53 -12.61 -12.17
C THR A 510 32.32 -13.76 -11.17
N GLU A 511 33.09 -14.86 -11.27
CA GLU A 511 32.99 -16.07 -10.41
C GLU A 511 33.45 -15.87 -8.94
N LEU A 512 33.34 -14.68 -8.36
CA LEU A 512 33.91 -14.37 -7.05
C LEU A 512 32.88 -14.49 -5.91
N HIS A 513 32.55 -15.70 -5.46
CA HIS A 513 31.64 -15.89 -4.32
C HIS A 513 32.17 -15.17 -3.06
N ILE A 514 31.55 -14.06 -2.67
CA ILE A 514 31.89 -13.33 -1.45
C ILE A 514 30.84 -13.71 -0.41
N GLU A 515 31.26 -14.43 0.63
CA GLU A 515 30.41 -14.76 1.79
C GLU A 515 29.90 -13.47 2.45
N ASN A 516 28.67 -13.50 2.98
CA ASN A 516 28.09 -12.42 3.78
C ASN A 516 27.78 -11.09 3.06
N ILE A 517 27.74 -11.04 1.71
CA ILE A 517 27.29 -9.85 0.95
C ILE A 517 25.89 -9.37 1.35
N GLU A 518 25.01 -10.28 1.78
CA GLU A 518 23.65 -9.97 2.21
C GLU A 518 23.59 -8.97 3.38
N PHE A 519 24.68 -8.89 4.15
CA PHE A 519 24.77 -8.04 5.33
C PHE A 519 25.38 -6.66 5.07
N ALA A 520 25.90 -6.41 3.87
CA ALA A 520 26.59 -5.16 3.53
C ALA A 520 25.64 -3.97 3.24
N ASP A 521 24.31 -4.14 3.37
CA ASP A 521 23.26 -3.14 3.05
C ASP A 521 23.53 -2.41 1.71
N LEU A 522 23.98 -3.17 0.72
CA LEU A 522 24.28 -2.68 -0.62
C LEU A 522 23.00 -2.41 -1.40
N THR A 523 23.00 -1.35 -2.20
CA THR A 523 21.90 -1.10 -3.14
C THR A 523 21.88 -2.11 -4.28
N ASP A 524 20.78 -2.18 -5.02
CA ASP A 524 20.62 -3.10 -6.15
C ASP A 524 21.60 -2.79 -7.30
N LYS A 525 22.12 -1.56 -7.40
CA LYS A 525 23.16 -1.19 -8.38
C LYS A 525 24.57 -1.50 -7.89
N GLU A 526 24.77 -1.57 -6.58
CA GLU A 526 26.07 -1.88 -5.98
C GLU A 526 26.27 -3.39 -5.84
N ASN A 527 25.22 -4.16 -5.55
CA ASN A 527 25.29 -5.60 -5.41
C ASN A 527 25.44 -6.31 -6.78
N PRO A 528 26.59 -6.95 -7.06
CA PRO A 528 26.83 -7.64 -8.33
C PRO A 528 26.07 -8.97 -8.46
N TYR A 529 25.67 -9.60 -7.34
CA TYR A 529 24.92 -10.86 -7.32
C TYR A 529 23.40 -10.68 -7.41
N PHE A 530 22.93 -9.45 -7.27
CA PHE A 530 21.51 -9.18 -7.26
C PHE A 530 20.87 -9.36 -8.64
N ARG A 531 19.83 -10.19 -8.70
CA ARG A 531 18.95 -10.37 -9.85
C ARG A 531 17.58 -9.78 -9.56
N TYR A 532 17.07 -9.02 -10.53
CA TYR A 532 15.73 -8.48 -10.44
C TYR A 532 14.68 -9.58 -10.65
N VAL A 533 13.67 -9.59 -9.79
CA VAL A 533 12.51 -10.46 -9.89
C VAL A 533 11.57 -9.91 -10.96
N ILE A 534 11.25 -10.75 -11.95
CA ILE A 534 10.28 -10.48 -13.02
C ILE A 534 8.88 -10.83 -12.55
#